data_AF-A0A376RDJ6-F1
#
_entry.id   AF-A0A376RDJ6-F1
#
_cell.length_a   1.000
_cell.length_b   1.000
_cell.length_c   1.000
_cell.angle_alpha   90.00
_cell.angle_beta   90.00
_cell.angle_gamma   90.00
#
_symmetry.space_group_name_H-M   'P 1'
#
loop_
_entity.id
_entity.type
_entity.pdbx_description
1 polymer ?
#
loop_
_entity_poly.entity_id
_entity_poly.type
_entity_poly.pdbx_seq_one_letter_code
_entity_poly.pdbx_strand_id
1 'polypeptide(L)'
;MVMNPQDAHSAYIRGEVELCGFVMPKGELRQKGRCLIHPGVLCVVPGEVWGGAVQRYFLALEEGVNLLPGFSPELQGVIAKPMRMA
;
A
#
# COMPACT_ATOMS: atom_id res chain seq x y z
N MET A 1 0.64 2.10 -15.79
CA MET A 1 1.88 2.74 -15.30
C MET A 1 1.74 4.25 -15.48
N VAL A 2 1.98 5.04 -14.43
CA VAL A 2 1.86 6.52 -14.48
C VAL A 2 3.20 7.24 -14.35
N MET A 3 4.23 6.53 -13.89
CA MET A 3 5.61 7.01 -13.75
C MET A 3 6.56 5.83 -13.96
N ASN A 4 7.76 6.08 -14.49
CA ASN A 4 8.81 5.06 -14.57
C ASN A 4 9.23 4.64 -13.14
N PRO A 5 9.44 3.34 -12.86
CA PRO A 5 9.94 2.89 -11.57
C PRO A 5 11.21 3.59 -11.06
N GLN A 6 12.14 3.94 -11.95
CA GLN A 6 13.38 4.66 -11.60
C GLN A 6 13.10 6.09 -11.11
N ASP A 7 12.17 6.78 -11.76
CA ASP A 7 11.74 8.12 -11.38
C ASP A 7 10.96 8.07 -10.06
N ALA A 8 10.11 7.06 -9.89
CA ALA A 8 9.38 6.81 -8.64
C ALA A 8 10.33 6.54 -7.47
N HIS A 9 11.40 5.77 -7.70
CA HIS A 9 12.44 5.54 -6.72
C HIS A 9 13.22 6.82 -6.39
N SER A 10 13.56 7.62 -7.41
CA SER A 10 14.26 8.90 -7.21
C SER A 10 13.42 9.88 -6.38
N ALA A 11 12.11 9.96 -6.64
CA ALA A 11 11.16 10.75 -5.85
C ALA A 11 11.07 10.25 -4.39
N TYR A 12 11.10 8.92 -4.18
CA TYR A 12 11.13 8.32 -2.84
C TYR A 12 12.38 8.74 -2.05
N ILE A 13 13.57 8.65 -2.66
CA ILE A 13 14.84 9.04 -2.01
C ILE A 13 14.86 10.54 -1.68
N ARG A 14 14.20 11.37 -2.49
CA ARG A 14 14.06 12.82 -2.23
C ARG A 14 13.00 13.16 -1.18
N GLY A 15 12.28 12.18 -0.64
CA GLY A 15 11.22 12.40 0.33
C GLY A 15 9.94 13.01 -0.27
N GLU A 16 9.79 12.97 -1.59
CA GLU A 16 8.63 13.53 -2.29
C GLU A 16 7.41 12.58 -2.26
N VAL A 17 7.21 11.88 -1.15
CA VAL A 17 6.21 10.82 -0.97
C VAL A 17 5.40 11.02 0.30
N GLU A 18 4.17 10.51 0.33
CA GLU A 18 3.27 10.58 1.47
C GLU A 18 2.81 9.15 1.85
N LEU A 19 2.57 8.91 3.13
CA LEU A 19 1.94 7.67 3.59
C LEU A 19 0.42 7.80 3.43
N CYS A 20 -0.17 7.02 2.54
CA CYS A 20 -1.62 6.94 2.36
C CYS A 20 -2.21 5.65 2.97
N GLY A 21 -3.45 5.72 3.44
CA GLY A 21 -4.23 4.53 3.83
C GLY A 21 -4.81 3.79 2.62
N PHE A 22 -5.33 2.58 2.83
CA PHE A 22 -5.93 1.78 1.75
C PHE A 22 -7.26 2.33 1.26
N VAL A 23 -7.97 3.07 2.11
CA VAL A 23 -9.21 3.78 1.72
C VAL A 23 -8.84 5.20 1.32
N MET A 24 -8.88 5.46 0.01
CA MET A 24 -8.77 6.80 -0.53
C MET A 24 -10.17 7.45 -0.58
N PRO A 25 -10.30 8.77 -0.32
CA PRO A 25 -11.55 9.48 -0.58
C PRO A 25 -11.98 9.25 -2.05
N LYS A 26 -13.27 8.95 -2.27
CA LYS A 26 -13.81 8.74 -3.64
C LYS A 26 -13.45 9.93 -4.53
N GLY A 27 -12.70 9.66 -5.60
CA GLY A 27 -12.32 10.67 -6.60
C GLY A 27 -10.89 11.22 -6.47
N GLU A 28 -10.16 10.88 -5.41
CA GLU A 28 -8.74 11.25 -5.32
C GLU A 28 -7.84 10.19 -5.96
N LEU A 29 -7.38 10.47 -7.19
CA LEU A 29 -6.19 9.83 -7.75
C LEU A 29 -4.95 10.44 -7.07
N ARG A 30 -4.62 10.01 -5.85
CA ARG A 30 -3.31 10.35 -5.29
C ARG A 30 -2.25 9.48 -5.93
N GLN A 31 -1.60 10.04 -6.94
CA GLN A 31 -0.23 9.65 -7.24
C GLN A 31 0.61 9.94 -6.00
N LYS A 32 1.04 8.89 -5.28
CA LYS A 32 2.40 8.81 -4.75
C LYS A 32 2.59 7.45 -4.11
N GLY A 33 3.67 6.82 -4.57
CA GLY A 33 3.87 5.39 -4.51
C GLY A 33 4.01 4.84 -3.11
N ARG A 34 3.68 3.55 -3.03
CA ARG A 34 4.07 2.48 -2.08
C ARG A 34 2.95 1.41 -2.09
N CYS A 35 3.15 0.09 -1.93
CA CYS A 35 4.34 -0.70 -1.63
C CYS A 35 4.22 -2.24 -1.88
N LEU A 36 5.36 -2.92 -1.79
CA LEU A 36 5.70 -4.29 -2.18
C LEU A 36 5.13 -5.50 -1.35
N ILE A 37 4.27 -6.36 -1.95
CA ILE A 37 4.26 -7.87 -2.00
C ILE A 37 4.01 -8.80 -0.78
N HIS A 38 3.11 -9.82 -0.93
CA HIS A 38 3.35 -11.31 -0.85
C HIS A 38 2.12 -12.10 -1.41
N PRO A 39 2.25 -13.32 -2.05
CA PRO A 39 3.32 -14.29 -2.01
C PRO A 39 4.34 -14.28 -3.15
N GLY A 40 5.53 -13.76 -2.86
CA GLY A 40 6.76 -13.82 -3.64
C GLY A 40 6.81 -12.90 -4.86
N VAL A 41 5.68 -12.31 -5.25
CA VAL A 41 5.51 -11.59 -6.52
C VAL A 41 4.91 -10.19 -6.35
N LEU A 42 5.43 -9.24 -7.14
CA LEU A 42 5.01 -7.84 -7.16
C LEU A 42 3.51 -7.68 -7.42
N CYS A 43 2.74 -7.23 -6.41
CA CYS A 43 1.33 -6.87 -6.60
C CYS A 43 1.16 -5.49 -7.27
N VAL A 44 2.07 -4.56 -6.96
CA VAL A 44 2.15 -3.21 -7.57
C VAL A 44 3.62 -2.82 -7.62
N VAL A 45 4.08 -2.27 -8.74
CA VAL A 45 5.45 -1.77 -8.87
C VAL A 45 5.54 -0.25 -8.63
N PRO A 46 6.72 0.30 -8.27
CA PRO A 46 6.89 1.75 -8.15
C PRO A 46 6.45 2.48 -9.42
N GLY A 47 5.68 3.55 -9.26
CA GLY A 47 5.14 4.32 -10.39
C GLY A 47 3.82 3.78 -10.95
N GLU A 48 3.23 2.75 -10.34
CA GLU A 48 1.86 2.32 -10.59
C GLU A 48 0.85 2.89 -9.59
N VAL A 49 -0.41 2.97 -10.03
CA VAL A 49 -1.53 3.41 -9.22
C VAL A 49 -2.15 2.23 -8.50
N TRP A 50 -2.45 2.40 -7.22
CA TRP A 50 -3.14 1.43 -6.39
C TRP A 50 -4.65 1.47 -6.64
N GLY A 51 -5.27 0.30 -6.77
CA GLY A 51 -6.73 0.22 -6.93
C GLY A 51 -7.20 -1.18 -7.26
N GLY A 52 -8.51 -1.31 -7.50
CA GLY A 52 -9.11 -2.53 -8.04
C GLY A 52 -8.88 -3.77 -7.17
N ALA A 53 -8.39 -4.85 -7.78
CA ALA A 53 -8.20 -6.13 -7.11
C ALA A 53 -7.16 -6.06 -5.97
N VAL A 54 -6.05 -5.34 -6.17
CA VAL A 54 -5.00 -5.23 -5.16
C VAL A 54 -5.50 -4.49 -3.92
N GLN A 55 -6.25 -3.40 -4.10
CA GLN A 55 -6.85 -2.66 -2.98
C GLN A 55 -7.81 -3.54 -2.18
N ARG A 56 -8.67 -4.33 -2.86
CA ARG A 56 -9.58 -5.27 -2.19
C ARG A 56 -8.85 -6.36 -1.43
N TYR A 57 -7.73 -6.86 -1.97
CA TYR A 57 -6.90 -7.87 -1.29
C TYR A 57 -6.34 -7.33 0.03
N PHE A 58 -5.71 -6.15 0.02
CA PHE A 58 -5.15 -5.57 1.24
C PHE A 58 -6.22 -5.18 2.28
N LEU A 59 -7.40 -4.74 1.85
CA LEU A 59 -8.53 -4.49 2.76
C LEU A 59 -9.01 -5.79 3.45
N ALA A 60 -9.09 -6.90 2.70
CA ALA A 60 -9.44 -8.19 3.29
C ALA A 60 -8.37 -8.71 4.26
N LEU A 61 -7.09 -8.46 3.97
CA LEU A 61 -5.99 -8.79 4.89
C LEU A 61 -6.04 -7.95 6.16
N GLU A 62 -6.30 -6.64 6.05
CA GLU A 62 -6.47 -5.75 7.19
C GLU A 62 -7.62 -6.22 8.10
N GLU A 63 -8.77 -6.57 7.52
CA GLU A 63 -9.90 -7.14 8.25
C GLU A 63 -9.51 -8.44 8.96
N GLY A 64 -8.85 -9.37 8.25
CA GLY A 64 -8.40 -10.64 8.83
C GLY A 64 -7.42 -10.47 9.99
N VAL A 65 -6.46 -9.56 9.88
CA VAL A 65 -5.49 -9.23 10.95
C VAL A 65 -6.20 -8.67 12.18
N ASN A 66 -7.18 -7.80 11.98
CA ASN A 66 -7.95 -7.20 13.07
C ASN A 66 -8.85 -8.21 13.79
N LEU A 67 -9.41 -9.18 13.06
CA LEU A 67 -10.27 -10.23 13.61
C LEU A 67 -9.49 -11.33 14.34
N LEU A 68 -8.27 -11.63 13.88
CA LEU A 68 -7.47 -12.76 14.36
C LEU A 68 -6.09 -12.29 14.85
N PRO A 69 -6.02 -11.59 15.99
CA PRO A 69 -4.75 -11.15 16.56
C PRO A 69 -3.85 -12.36 16.84
N GLY A 70 -2.60 -12.30 16.35
CA GLY A 70 -1.64 -13.41 16.44
C GLY A 70 -1.56 -14.29 15.19
N PHE A 71 -2.45 -14.10 14.20
CA PHE A 71 -2.44 -14.80 12.91
C PHE A 71 -2.12 -13.87 11.74
N SER A 72 -1.36 -12.81 11.98
CA SER A 72 -1.02 -11.84 10.96
C SER A 72 -0.11 -12.44 9.88
N PRO A 73 -0.49 -12.34 8.58
CA PRO A 73 0.38 -12.78 7.50
C PRO A 73 1.61 -11.88 7.41
N GLU A 74 2.71 -12.42 6.89
CA GLU A 74 3.89 -11.62 6.58
C GLU A 74 3.59 -10.68 5.40
N LEU A 75 3.70 -9.38 5.63
CA LEU A 75 3.50 -8.35 4.61
C LEU A 75 4.72 -7.45 4.56
N GLN A 76 5.26 -7.29 3.36
CA GLN A 76 6.37 -6.36 3.12
C GLN A 76 5.84 -5.05 2.54
N GLY A 77 6.64 -4.00 2.65
CA GLY A 77 6.35 -2.69 2.06
C GLY A 77 5.20 -1.88 2.69
N VAL A 78 4.15 -2.50 3.21
CA VAL A 78 3.07 -1.81 3.91
C VAL A 78 3.45 -1.57 5.38
N ILE A 79 2.93 -0.49 5.97
CA ILE A 79 3.15 -0.19 7.38
C ILE A 79 1.82 -0.36 8.10
N ALA A 80 1.75 -1.33 9.01
CA ALA A 80 0.64 -1.44 9.95
C ALA A 80 0.81 -0.35 11.01
N LYS A 81 -0.20 0.53 11.14
CA LYS A 81 -0.30 1.46 12.27
C LYS A 81 -1.41 0.96 13.20
N PRO A 82 -1.16 0.83 14.51
CA PRO A 82 -2.21 0.52 15.46
C PRO A 82 -3.26 1.64 15.42
N MET A 83 -4.53 1.25 15.34
CA MET A 83 -5.64 2.20 15.40
C MET A 83 -5.63 2.84 16.79
N ARG A 84 -5.38 4.14 16.88
CA ARG A 84 -5.58 4.88 18.14
C ARG A 84 -7.08 4.93 18.38
N MET A 85 -7.55 4.22 19.40
CA MET A 85 -8.87 4.46 19.97
C MET A 85 -8.86 5.88 20.51
N ALA A 86 -9.65 6.76 19.90
CA ALA A 86 -10.02 8.05 20.46
C ALA A 86 -11.24 7.86 21.37
#